data_AF-A0AA88CY55-F1
#
_entry.id   AF-A0AA88CY55-F1
#
_cell.length_a   1.000
_cell.length_b   1.000
_cell.length_c   1.000
_cell.angle_alpha   90.00
_cell.angle_beta   90.00
_cell.angle_gamma   90.00
#
_symmetry.space_group_name_H-M   'P 1'
#
loop_
_entity.id
_entity.type
_entity.pdbx_description
1 polymer ?
#
loop_
_entity_poly.entity_id
_entity_poly.type
_entity_poly.pdbx_seq_one_letter_code
_entity_poly.pdbx_strand_id
1 'polypeptide(L)'
;MLTTLPNRGLRDLAQKYGPIMSLRLGQVPAIVVSSPEAAELFLKTHDIAFASRPILQASDYLSYGSKGMAMAEYGPYWRNFRKLCTLQLLSRLKIESFAALRREEVGALVERFKEAAAAGEVVDVSAKVRELSEDITYKMILGRNKDEKYDLKKIIEESTDLLGAFNLADFVPYLGPLDLQPKSFYLV
;
A
#
# COMPACT_ATOMS: atom_id res chain seq x y z
N MET A 1 9.42 -16.40 16.32
CA MET A 1 8.63 -15.32 16.95
C MET A 1 8.46 -14.19 15.94
N LEU A 2 7.37 -14.21 15.18
CA LEU A 2 6.80 -12.98 14.64
C LEU A 2 5.58 -12.74 15.52
N THR A 3 5.67 -11.72 16.37
CA THR A 3 4.59 -11.32 17.28
C THR A 3 3.38 -10.87 16.46
N THR A 4 2.24 -10.66 17.11
CA THR A 4 1.03 -10.10 16.46
C THR A 4 1.26 -8.73 15.79
N LEU A 5 2.37 -8.05 16.11
CA LEU A 5 2.78 -6.78 15.53
C LEU A 5 4.26 -6.86 15.10
N PRO A 6 4.56 -7.36 13.89
CA PRO A 6 5.94 -7.55 13.40
C PRO A 6 6.80 -6.30 13.52
N ASN A 7 6.23 -5.14 13.20
CA ASN A 7 6.91 -3.84 13.25
C ASN A 7 7.46 -3.51 14.66
N ARG A 8 6.71 -3.86 15.72
CA ARG A 8 7.16 -3.64 17.11
C ARG A 8 8.26 -4.62 17.48
N GLY A 9 8.12 -5.89 17.10
CA GLY A 9 9.16 -6.89 17.33
C GLY A 9 10.48 -6.54 16.65
N LEU A 10 10.43 -6.06 15.40
CA LEU A 10 11.61 -5.61 14.67
C LEU A 10 12.28 -4.40 15.32
N ARG A 11 11.49 -3.43 15.81
CA ARG A 11 12.02 -2.30 16.58
C ARG A 11 12.74 -2.75 17.85
N ASP A 12 12.13 -3.64 18.62
CA ASP A 12 12.71 -4.11 19.88
C ASP A 12 13.99 -4.91 19.65
N LEU A 13 14.07 -5.67 18.54
CA LEU A 13 15.31 -6.30 18.07
C LEU A 13 16.36 -5.28 17.66
N ALA A 14 15.99 -4.21 16.95
CA ALA A 14 16.92 -3.15 16.55
C ALA A 14 17.52 -2.41 17.76
N GLN A 15 16.76 -2.26 18.85
CA GLN A 15 17.31 -1.73 20.11
C GLN A 15 18.42 -2.59 20.71
N LYS A 16 18.39 -3.91 20.44
CA LYS A 16 19.38 -4.87 20.95
C LYS A 16 20.56 -5.07 20.01
N TYR A 17 20.31 -5.15 18.71
CA TYR A 17 21.32 -5.55 17.71
C TYR A 17 21.82 -4.39 16.85
N GLY A 18 21.21 -3.21 16.97
CA GLY A 18 21.58 -2.02 16.22
C GLY A 18 20.61 -1.69 15.07
N PRO A 19 20.77 -0.51 14.46
CA PRO A 19 19.84 0.05 13.48
C PRO A 19 19.87 -0.63 12.10
N ILE A 20 20.90 -1.43 11.82
CA ILE A 20 21.01 -2.29 10.65
C ILE A 20 21.27 -3.70 11.16
N MET A 21 20.34 -4.62 10.94
CA MET A 21 20.47 -6.00 11.39
C MET A 21 20.08 -6.99 10.29
N SER A 22 20.76 -8.13 10.26
CA SER A 22 20.40 -9.24 9.38
C SER A 22 19.46 -10.20 10.10
N LEU A 23 18.43 -10.63 9.39
CA LEU A 23 17.45 -11.59 9.85
C LEU A 23 17.19 -12.62 8.75
N ARG A 24 16.81 -13.83 9.12
CA ARG A 24 16.38 -14.86 8.16
C ARG A 24 14.89 -15.12 8.31
N LEU A 25 14.12 -14.79 7.27
CA LEU A 25 12.68 -15.04 7.19
C LEU A 25 12.47 -16.37 6.47
N GLY A 26 12.33 -17.46 7.24
CA GLY A 26 12.36 -18.81 6.69
C GLY A 26 13.72 -19.11 6.05
N GLN A 27 13.76 -19.27 4.74
CA GLN A 27 14.98 -19.46 3.96
C GLN A 27 15.52 -18.16 3.37
N VAL A 28 14.74 -17.07 3.36
CA VAL A 28 15.07 -15.81 2.71
C VAL A 28 15.86 -14.89 3.66
N PRO A 29 17.07 -14.45 3.28
CA PRO A 29 17.80 -13.45 4.06
C PRO A 29 17.14 -12.07 3.88
N ALA A 30 17.04 -11.33 4.99
CA ALA A 30 16.49 -9.99 5.04
C ALA A 30 17.43 -9.06 5.81
N ILE A 31 17.47 -7.80 5.40
CA ILE A 31 18.12 -6.72 6.14
C ILE A 31 17.03 -5.80 6.67
N VAL A 32 17.06 -5.56 7.97
CA VAL A 32 16.14 -4.66 8.64
C VAL A 32 16.86 -3.36 8.94
N VAL A 33 16.26 -2.25 8.52
CA VAL A 33 16.77 -0.88 8.68
C VAL A 33 15.81 -0.13 9.60
N SER A 34 16.32 0.44 10.70
CA SER A 34 15.48 0.94 11.81
C SER A 34 15.92 2.29 12.40
N SER A 35 16.64 3.10 11.64
CA SER A 35 16.96 4.50 11.98
C SER A 35 16.89 5.40 10.74
N PRO A 36 16.61 6.71 10.89
CA PRO A 36 16.61 7.66 9.77
C PRO A 36 17.94 7.69 9.00
N GLU A 37 19.08 7.69 9.70
CA GLU A 37 20.42 7.78 9.11
C GLU A 37 20.71 6.54 8.25
N ALA A 38 20.39 5.36 8.77
CA ALA A 38 20.48 4.13 8.00
C ALA A 38 19.48 4.11 6.83
N ALA A 39 18.24 4.58 7.01
CA ALA A 39 17.27 4.64 5.92
C ALA A 39 17.73 5.56 4.78
N GLU A 40 18.40 6.68 5.09
CA GLU A 40 18.98 7.57 4.08
C GLU A 40 20.03 6.85 3.21
N LEU A 41 20.86 5.99 3.81
CA LEU A 41 21.85 5.21 3.06
C LEU A 41 21.18 4.31 2.00
N PHE A 42 20.08 3.65 2.35
CA PHE A 42 19.41 2.68 1.46
C PHE A 42 18.43 3.33 0.48
N LEU A 43 17.74 4.40 0.90
CA LEU A 43 16.64 5.01 0.12
C LEU A 43 17.06 6.26 -0.65
N LYS A 44 18.29 6.75 -0.45
CA LYS A 44 18.83 7.94 -1.14
C LYS A 44 20.26 7.75 -1.63
N THR A 45 21.20 7.43 -0.73
CA THR A 45 22.63 7.35 -1.12
C THR A 45 22.92 6.18 -2.06
N HIS A 46 22.30 5.03 -1.81
CA HIS A 46 22.42 3.81 -2.60
C HIS A 46 21.07 3.35 -3.15
N ASP A 47 20.16 4.29 -3.40
CA ASP A 47 18.76 4.03 -3.76
C ASP A 47 18.61 3.06 -4.95
N ILE A 48 19.40 3.23 -6.01
CA ILE A 48 19.35 2.38 -7.20
C ILE A 48 19.69 0.92 -6.87
N ALA A 49 20.62 0.67 -5.94
CA ALA A 49 21.02 -0.69 -5.55
C ALA A 49 19.89 -1.43 -4.80
N PHE A 50 18.99 -0.68 -4.14
CA PHE A 50 17.87 -1.21 -3.35
C PHE A 50 16.49 -0.86 -3.95
N ALA A 51 16.46 -0.40 -5.20
CA ALA A 51 15.23 0.10 -5.82
C ALA A 51 14.27 -1.03 -6.22
N SER A 52 14.78 -2.22 -6.52
CA SER A 52 13.96 -3.37 -6.90
C SER A 52 13.11 -3.88 -5.72
N ARG A 53 11.97 -4.50 -6.04
CA ARG A 53 11.08 -5.13 -5.06
C ARG A 53 11.26 -6.65 -5.09
N PRO A 54 11.16 -7.33 -3.95
CA PRO A 54 11.05 -8.78 -3.96
C PRO A 54 9.76 -9.17 -4.70
N ILE A 55 9.85 -10.22 -5.52
CA ILE A 55 8.68 -10.78 -6.19
C ILE A 55 7.89 -11.58 -5.15
N LEU A 56 6.65 -11.17 -4.90
CA LEU A 56 5.72 -11.87 -4.04
C LEU A 56 4.80 -12.72 -4.92
N GLN A 57 4.47 -13.94 -4.50
CA GLN A 57 3.56 -14.77 -5.28
C GLN A 57 2.21 -14.06 -5.54
N ALA A 58 1.70 -13.33 -4.54
CA ALA A 58 0.47 -12.55 -4.68
C ALA A 58 0.60 -11.40 -5.70
N SER A 59 1.77 -10.77 -5.84
CA SER A 59 1.97 -9.69 -6.82
C SER A 59 1.99 -10.20 -8.26
N ASP A 60 2.38 -11.45 -8.49
CA ASP A 60 2.32 -12.05 -9.83
C ASP A 60 0.88 -12.17 -10.33
N TYR A 61 -0.04 -12.59 -9.47
CA TYR A 61 -1.47 -12.68 -9.80
C TYR A 61 -2.13 -11.31 -9.89
N LEU A 62 -1.87 -10.42 -8.92
CA LEU A 62 -2.58 -9.14 -8.81
C LEU A 62 -2.03 -8.02 -9.70
N SER A 63 -0.76 -8.10 -10.11
CA SER A 63 -0.07 -7.00 -10.80
C SER A 63 0.40 -7.37 -12.21
N TYR A 64 -0.37 -8.17 -12.97
CA TYR A 64 -0.06 -8.57 -14.34
C TYR A 64 1.35 -9.19 -14.50
N GLY A 65 1.69 -10.15 -13.64
CA GLY A 65 3.03 -10.72 -13.56
C GLY A 65 4.03 -9.71 -12.98
N SER A 66 3.67 -9.09 -11.85
CA SER A 66 4.51 -8.11 -11.14
C SER A 66 4.96 -6.90 -11.99
N LYS A 67 4.16 -6.48 -12.97
CA LYS A 67 4.39 -5.27 -13.79
C LYS A 67 3.72 -4.02 -13.23
N GLY A 68 2.88 -4.15 -12.20
CA GLY A 68 2.30 -3.01 -11.49
C GLY A 68 3.38 -2.11 -10.88
N MET A 69 3.21 -0.78 -10.96
CA MET A 69 4.23 0.21 -10.53
C MET A 69 4.78 -0.04 -9.13
N ALA A 70 3.93 -0.50 -8.20
CA ALA A 70 4.28 -0.72 -6.81
C ALA A 70 5.18 -1.95 -6.60
N MET A 71 5.08 -2.96 -7.47
CA MET A 71 5.71 -4.28 -7.28
C MET A 71 6.72 -4.64 -8.37
N ALA A 72 6.83 -3.84 -9.43
CA ALA A 72 7.76 -4.09 -10.52
C ALA A 72 9.23 -3.86 -10.12
N GLU A 73 10.09 -4.75 -10.62
CA GLU A 73 11.54 -4.62 -10.48
C GLU A 73 12.05 -3.33 -11.13
N TYR A 74 13.12 -2.78 -10.56
CA TYR A 74 13.70 -1.57 -11.08
C TYR A 74 14.39 -1.83 -12.42
N GLY A 75 14.01 -1.07 -13.44
CA GLY A 75 14.55 -1.22 -14.79
C GLY A 75 14.00 -0.18 -15.76
N PRO A 76 14.35 -0.25 -17.05
CA PRO A 76 13.85 0.68 -18.08
C PRO A 76 12.32 0.78 -18.12
N TYR A 77 11.62 -0.35 -17.99
CA TYR A 77 10.16 -0.40 -17.92
C TYR A 77 9.60 0.42 -16.75
N TRP A 78 10.03 0.09 -15.52
CA TRP A 78 9.57 0.77 -14.30
C TRP A 78 9.88 2.27 -14.34
N ARG A 79 11.09 2.65 -14.80
CA ARG A 79 11.49 4.07 -14.91
C ARG A 79 10.59 4.84 -15.88
N ASN A 80 10.30 4.26 -17.05
CA ASN A 80 9.43 4.89 -18.04
C ASN A 80 7.99 5.01 -17.52
N PHE A 81 7.48 3.96 -16.86
CA PHE A 81 6.13 3.98 -16.30
C PHE A 81 6.00 4.99 -15.15
N ARG A 82 6.95 5.01 -14.21
CA ARG A 82 7.02 6.03 -13.15
C ARG A 82 7.11 7.44 -13.71
N LYS A 83 7.93 7.66 -14.74
CA LYS A 83 8.04 8.97 -15.41
C LYS A 83 6.70 9.38 -16.03
N LEU A 84 6.01 8.47 -16.72
CA LEU A 84 4.70 8.73 -17.30
C LEU A 84 3.69 9.15 -16.22
N CYS A 85 3.54 8.38 -15.13
CA CYS A 85 2.60 8.73 -14.07
C CYS A 85 2.97 10.05 -13.38
N THR A 86 4.27 10.29 -13.14
CA THR A 86 4.73 11.55 -12.54
C THR A 86 4.38 12.76 -13.41
N LEU A 87 4.59 12.66 -14.73
CA LEU A 87 4.37 13.78 -15.65
C LEU A 87 2.90 13.99 -16.00
N GLN A 88 2.12 12.91 -16.12
CA GLN A 88 0.77 12.97 -16.66
C GLN A 88 -0.33 12.89 -15.59
N LEU A 89 -0.12 12.08 -14.54
CA LEU A 89 -1.14 11.80 -13.53
C LEU A 89 -0.91 12.57 -12.23
N LEU A 90 0.35 12.71 -11.83
CA LEU A 90 0.77 13.29 -10.55
C LEU A 90 1.48 14.64 -10.72
N SER A 91 1.38 15.26 -11.90
CA SER A 91 1.94 16.59 -12.12
C SER A 91 1.14 17.66 -11.40
N ARG A 92 1.78 18.77 -11.06
CA ARG A 92 1.13 19.92 -10.41
C ARG A 92 -0.12 20.36 -11.17
N LEU A 93 -0.03 20.49 -12.49
CA LEU A 93 -1.15 20.90 -13.34
C LEU A 93 -2.33 19.92 -13.22
N LYS A 94 -2.06 18.61 -13.24
CA LYS A 94 -3.10 17.60 -13.09
C LYS A 94 -3.72 17.64 -11.69
N ILE A 95 -2.90 17.76 -10.64
CA ILE A 95 -3.37 17.86 -9.25
C ILE A 95 -4.26 19.10 -9.06
N GLU A 96 -3.87 20.25 -9.61
CA GLU A 96 -4.63 21.50 -9.53
C GLU A 96 -5.94 21.45 -10.33
N SER A 97 -5.99 20.72 -11.45
CA SER A 97 -7.23 20.56 -12.21
C SER A 97 -8.36 19.89 -11.39
N PHE A 98 -8.02 19.13 -10.36
CA PHE A 98 -8.98 18.50 -9.44
C PHE A 98 -9.17 19.29 -8.13
N ALA A 99 -8.60 20.49 -8.00
CA ALA A 99 -8.70 21.27 -6.77
C ALA A 99 -10.14 21.67 -6.44
N ALA A 100 -10.93 22.06 -7.45
CA ALA A 100 -12.34 22.40 -7.26
C ALA A 100 -13.15 21.19 -6.74
N LEU A 101 -12.95 20.03 -7.37
CA LEU A 101 -13.58 18.78 -6.96
C LEU A 101 -13.24 18.42 -5.51
N ARG A 102 -11.96 18.42 -5.14
CA ARG A 102 -11.57 18.12 -3.75
C ARG A 102 -12.16 19.12 -2.75
N ARG A 103 -12.22 20.41 -3.12
CA ARG A 103 -12.82 21.45 -2.27
C ARG A 103 -14.31 21.22 -2.05
N GLU A 104 -15.03 20.82 -3.09
CA GLU A 104 -16.46 20.49 -3.02
C GLU A 104 -16.70 19.29 -2.08
N GLU A 105 -15.98 18.19 -2.27
CA GLU A 105 -16.15 16.99 -1.44
C GLU A 105 -15.82 17.26 0.04
N VAL A 106 -14.73 17.99 0.31
CA VAL A 106 -14.36 18.38 1.67
C VAL A 106 -15.39 19.33 2.27
N GLY A 107 -15.89 20.29 1.49
CA GLY A 107 -16.93 21.22 1.92
C GLY A 107 -18.21 20.48 2.33
N ALA A 108 -18.66 19.53 1.51
CA ALA A 108 -19.82 18.70 1.82
C ALA A 108 -19.63 17.90 3.11
N LEU A 109 -18.43 17.33 3.34
CA LEU A 109 -18.15 16.63 4.60
C LEU A 109 -18.18 17.58 5.81
N VAL A 110 -17.64 18.79 5.68
CA VAL A 110 -17.67 19.80 6.75
C VAL A 110 -19.09 20.20 7.11
N GLU A 111 -19.97 20.41 6.12
CA GLU A 111 -21.38 20.71 6.40
C GLU A 111 -22.08 19.55 7.12
N ARG A 112 -21.86 18.30 6.70
CA ARG A 112 -22.38 17.12 7.41
C ARG A 112 -21.90 17.06 8.88
N PHE A 113 -20.65 17.42 9.14
CA PHE A 113 -20.15 17.49 10.52
C PHE A 113 -20.81 18.61 11.34
N LYS A 114 -21.10 19.77 10.73
CA LYS A 114 -21.83 20.85 11.42
C LYS A 114 -23.26 20.42 11.76
N GLU A 115 -23.95 19.76 10.85
CA GLU A 115 -25.29 19.22 11.07
C GLU A 115 -25.31 18.20 12.22
N ALA A 116 -24.40 17.22 12.18
CA ALA A 116 -24.27 16.22 13.24
C ALA A 116 -23.93 16.87 14.60
N ALA A 117 -23.05 17.86 14.61
CA ALA A 117 -22.71 18.61 15.82
C ALA A 117 -23.91 19.38 16.37
N ALA A 118 -24.71 20.02 15.51
CA ALA A 118 -25.94 20.72 15.90
C ALA A 118 -27.00 19.77 16.46
N ALA A 119 -27.05 18.54 15.95
CA ALA A 119 -27.92 17.46 16.44
C ALA A 119 -27.38 16.76 17.70
N GLY A 120 -26.14 17.04 18.13
CA GLY A 120 -25.49 16.36 19.26
C GLY A 120 -25.14 14.91 18.97
N GLU A 121 -24.97 14.54 17.71
CA GLU A 121 -24.68 13.18 17.27
C GLU A 121 -23.20 12.82 17.43
N VAL A 122 -22.94 11.56 17.79
CA VAL A 122 -21.58 10.99 17.80
C VAL A 122 -21.24 10.50 16.40
N VAL A 123 -20.09 10.94 15.87
CA VAL A 123 -19.66 10.63 14.51
C VAL A 123 -18.33 9.89 14.51
N ASP A 124 -18.24 8.80 13.74
CA ASP A 124 -16.98 8.16 13.40
C ASP A 124 -16.26 8.96 12.30
N VAL A 125 -15.32 9.81 12.72
CA VAL A 125 -14.51 10.64 11.83
C VAL A 125 -13.64 9.79 10.89
N SER A 126 -13.11 8.67 11.37
CA SER A 126 -12.26 7.79 10.57
C SER A 126 -13.02 7.12 9.44
N ALA A 127 -14.26 6.68 9.69
CA ALA A 127 -15.14 6.17 8.64
C ALA A 127 -15.46 7.26 7.60
N LYS A 128 -15.77 8.48 8.05
CA LYS A 128 -16.14 9.59 7.16
C LYS A 128 -14.99 10.11 6.29
N VAL A 129 -13.77 10.19 6.84
CA VAL A 129 -12.57 10.57 6.06
C VAL A 129 -12.20 9.48 5.04
N ARG A 130 -12.43 8.20 5.38
CA ARG A 130 -12.23 7.09 4.45
C ARG A 130 -13.22 7.17 3.29
N GLU A 131 -14.50 7.36 3.58
CA GLU A 131 -15.56 7.54 2.58
C GLU A 131 -15.23 8.70 1.62
N LEU A 132 -14.80 9.86 2.17
CA LEU A 132 -14.34 11.01 1.40
C LEU A 132 -13.16 10.66 0.47
N SER A 133 -12.16 9.96 0.98
CA SER A 133 -10.97 9.59 0.20
C SER A 133 -11.33 8.65 -0.95
N GLU A 134 -12.24 7.70 -0.71
CA GLU A 134 -12.79 6.82 -1.73
C GLU A 134 -13.57 7.62 -2.78
N ASP A 135 -14.46 8.52 -2.39
CA ASP A 135 -15.29 9.32 -3.31
C ASP A 135 -14.44 10.20 -4.24
N ILE A 136 -13.45 10.89 -3.67
CA ILE A 136 -12.48 11.68 -4.43
C ILE A 136 -11.73 10.79 -5.43
N THR A 137 -11.31 9.60 -5.00
CA THR A 137 -10.56 8.65 -5.83
C THR A 137 -11.40 8.16 -7.02
N TYR A 138 -12.65 7.77 -6.76
CA TYR A 138 -13.60 7.35 -7.81
C TYR A 138 -13.81 8.47 -8.84
N LYS A 139 -14.07 9.70 -8.37
CA LYS A 139 -14.30 10.83 -9.28
C LYS A 139 -13.04 11.22 -10.06
N MET A 140 -11.86 11.19 -9.42
CA MET A 140 -10.60 11.55 -10.07
C MET A 140 -10.12 10.51 -11.09
N ILE A 141 -10.32 9.22 -10.83
CA ILE A 141 -9.84 8.12 -11.70
C ILE A 141 -10.90 7.71 -12.72
N LEU A 142 -12.15 7.51 -12.29
CA LEU A 142 -13.22 6.98 -13.14
C LEU A 142 -14.14 8.07 -13.71
N GLY A 143 -14.00 9.33 -13.26
CA GLY A 143 -14.84 10.44 -13.71
C GLY A 143 -16.30 10.34 -13.29
N ARG A 144 -16.62 9.46 -12.33
CA ARG A 144 -17.99 9.19 -11.87
C ARG A 144 -18.04 8.89 -10.38
N ASN A 145 -19.24 8.95 -9.82
CA ASN A 145 -19.51 8.52 -8.44
C ASN A 145 -19.31 7.00 -8.30
N LYS A 146 -19.21 6.55 -7.04
CA LYS A 146 -19.28 5.12 -6.70
C LYS A 146 -20.51 4.49 -7.34
N ASP A 147 -20.32 3.31 -7.92
CA ASP A 147 -21.37 2.49 -8.50
C ASP A 147 -21.35 1.15 -7.75
N GLU A 148 -22.49 0.73 -7.20
CA GLU A 148 -22.62 -0.54 -6.48
C GLU A 148 -22.25 -1.75 -7.35
N LYS A 149 -22.31 -1.62 -8.69
CA LYS A 149 -21.87 -2.66 -9.63
C LYS A 149 -20.36 -2.83 -9.69
N TYR A 150 -19.58 -1.83 -9.30
CA TYR A 150 -18.12 -1.83 -9.32
C TYR A 150 -17.59 -1.49 -7.93
N ASP A 151 -17.53 -2.50 -7.07
CA ASP A 151 -16.99 -2.39 -5.72
C ASP A 151 -15.45 -2.42 -5.73
N LEU A 152 -14.85 -1.33 -6.22
CA LEU A 152 -13.40 -1.13 -6.23
C LEU A 152 -12.82 -1.15 -4.82
N LYS A 153 -13.60 -0.70 -3.82
CA LYS A 153 -13.19 -0.71 -2.43
C LYS A 153 -12.90 -2.13 -1.98
N LYS A 154 -13.86 -3.04 -2.14
CA LYS A 154 -13.67 -4.45 -1.79
C LYS A 154 -12.49 -5.08 -2.52
N ILE A 155 -12.33 -4.79 -3.81
CA ILE A 155 -11.17 -5.27 -4.60
C ILE A 155 -9.85 -4.76 -4.00
N ILE A 156 -9.77 -3.47 -3.61
CA ILE A 156 -8.57 -2.89 -2.99
C ILE A 156 -8.31 -3.51 -1.61
N GLU A 157 -9.34 -3.71 -0.79
CA GLU A 157 -9.23 -4.33 0.53
C GLU A 157 -8.72 -5.78 0.42
N GLU A 158 -9.36 -6.61 -0.41
CA GLU A 158 -8.95 -7.99 -0.67
C GLU A 158 -7.53 -8.06 -1.25
N SER A 159 -7.19 -7.17 -2.19
CA SER A 159 -5.83 -7.10 -2.74
C SER A 159 -4.80 -6.72 -1.69
N THR A 160 -5.15 -5.79 -0.79
CA THR A 160 -4.25 -5.35 0.30
C THR A 160 -4.04 -6.46 1.32
N ASP A 161 -5.10 -7.20 1.66
CA ASP A 161 -5.04 -8.33 2.56
C ASP A 161 -4.18 -9.46 1.98
N LEU A 162 -4.36 -9.78 0.69
CA LEU A 162 -3.54 -10.77 -0.02
C LEU A 162 -2.06 -10.38 -0.08
N LEU A 163 -1.75 -9.11 -0.39
CA LEU A 163 -0.36 -8.63 -0.46
C LEU A 163 0.30 -8.51 0.93
N GLY A 164 -0.49 -8.26 1.97
CA GLY A 164 -0.01 -8.14 3.35
C GLY A 164 0.02 -9.46 4.12
N ALA A 165 -0.63 -10.51 3.61
CA ALA A 165 -0.69 -11.81 4.26
C ALA A 165 0.67 -12.51 4.30
N PHE A 166 0.88 -13.29 5.36
CA PHE A 166 2.00 -14.22 5.40
C PHE A 166 1.74 -15.36 4.42
N ASN A 167 2.59 -15.46 3.39
CA ASN A 167 2.59 -16.57 2.46
C ASN A 167 3.86 -17.40 2.64
N LEU A 168 3.69 -18.71 2.90
CA LEU A 168 4.81 -19.61 3.15
C LEU A 168 5.74 -19.75 1.93
N ALA A 169 5.20 -19.69 0.72
CA ALA A 169 5.97 -19.80 -0.52
C ALA A 169 7.01 -18.68 -0.67
N ASP A 170 6.69 -17.47 -0.19
CA ASP A 170 7.57 -16.31 -0.27
C ASP A 170 8.81 -16.44 0.66
N PHE A 171 8.73 -17.30 1.69
CA PHE A 171 9.81 -17.52 2.66
C PHE A 171 10.45 -18.90 2.54
N VAL A 172 9.76 -19.88 1.94
CA VAL A 172 10.20 -21.27 1.79
C VAL A 172 9.84 -21.76 0.37
N PRO A 173 10.60 -21.34 -0.67
CA PRO A 173 10.17 -21.47 -2.06
C PRO A 173 9.91 -22.90 -2.54
N TYR A 174 10.61 -23.90 -1.99
CA TYR A 174 10.41 -25.30 -2.37
C TYR A 174 9.03 -25.86 -1.95
N LEU A 175 8.33 -25.18 -1.03
CA LEU A 175 6.94 -25.49 -0.68
C LEU A 175 5.93 -24.74 -1.55
N GLY A 176 6.37 -23.85 -2.44
CA GLY A 176 5.52 -23.06 -3.33
C GLY A 176 4.52 -23.89 -4.14
N PRO A 177 4.89 -25.04 -4.74
CA PRO A 177 3.96 -25.88 -5.50
C PRO A 177 2.78 -26.45 -4.68
N LEU A 178 2.86 -26.44 -3.35
CA LEU A 178 1.78 -26.92 -2.47
C LEU A 178 0.72 -25.85 -2.18
N ASP A 179 0.99 -24.59 -2.53
CA ASP A 179 0.11 -23.44 -2.31
C ASP A 179 -0.47 -23.37 -0.88
N LEU A 180 0.42 -23.51 0.13
CA LEU A 180 0.07 -23.53 1.55
C LEU A 180 -0.24 -22.12 2.06
N GLN A 181 -1.32 -21.53 1.58
CA GLN A 181 -1.85 -20.27 2.08
C GLN A 181 -2.79 -20.52 3.27
N PRO A 182 -2.84 -19.61 4.28
CA PRO A 182 -3.85 -19.67 5.31
C PRO A 182 -5.24 -19.68 4.66
N LYS A 183 -6.09 -20.66 5.01
CA LYS A 183 -7.42 -20.95 4.41
C LYS A 183 -8.46 -19.81 4.41
N SER A 184 -8.11 -18.59 4.82
CA SER A 184 -9.02 -17.44 4.79
C SER A 184 -9.28 -16.86 3.39
N PHE A 185 -8.59 -17.35 2.34
CA PHE A 185 -8.66 -16.74 1.00
C PHE A 185 -9.41 -17.56 -0.08
N TYR A 186 -9.99 -18.71 0.26
CA TYR A 186 -10.77 -19.55 -0.69
C TYR A 186 -12.29 -19.53 -0.46
N LEU A 187 -12.83 -18.49 0.18
CA LEU A 187 -14.28 -18.27 0.27
C LEU A 187 -14.65 -16.88 -0.29
N VAL A 188 -14.48 -16.73 -1.61
CA VAL A 188 -15.34 -15.90 -2.45
C VAL A 188 -15.71 -16.72 -3.67
#